data_AF-A0A1I2MEP6-F1
#
_entry.id   AF-A0A1I2MEP6-F1
#
_cell.length_a   1.000
_cell.length_b   1.000
_cell.length_c   1.000
_cell.angle_alpha   90.00
_cell.angle_beta   90.00
_cell.angle_gamma   90.00
#
_symmetry.space_group_name_H-M   'P 1'
#
loop_
_entity.id
_entity.type
_entity.pdbx_description
1 polymer ?
#
loop_
_entity_poly.entity_id
_entity_poly.type
_entity_poly.pdbx_seq_one_letter_code
_entity_poly.pdbx_strand_id
1 'polypeptide(L)'
;MRFARPATAAALAATLLLAACGTDDPEPAAQAPPSSPHTGHSASGSAPPAGPLRQGERFVEVGLTTPYTPAAPNGGTDEYRCFLVDPGLTEAAYLTGSQFRPQNAAIVHHAIFYRLDPEQAKAAEKVDAGTPGEGWTCFGDSGVEGQTAWVAHWAPGAGETLMPAGFGFTMPPGSKLVMQVHYNLLGAGDGGPGSDASGMQMRLSSAPGLKPLETGLVMAPIELPCAPGESGRLCDRDTAVADVGTRFGAESAETVKQLNQWCNGGGVPKSGNTQSCDQPIEEGGTVYMAAGHMHLLGRAIKVELNPGTAKAQTLLDIPQYNFDDQALVPLAKPIQVAKGDTVRVTCTHDAALRKQLPQLQKLPPRYVVWGEGTSDEMCLGILVMAPA
;
A
#
# COMPACT_ATOMS: atom_id res chain seq x y z
N MET A 1 2.83 -8.83 11.80
CA MET A 1 2.66 -7.64 12.65
C MET A 1 1.19 -7.36 12.78
N ARG A 2 0.62 -7.61 13.96
CA ARG A 2 -0.77 -7.21 14.25
C ARG A 2 -0.75 -5.75 14.62
N PHE A 3 -0.83 -4.86 13.63
CA PHE A 3 -1.41 -3.57 13.94
C PHE A 3 -2.85 -3.84 14.38
N ALA A 4 -3.27 -3.29 15.51
CA ALA A 4 -4.65 -3.38 15.92
C ALA A 4 -5.51 -2.71 14.84
N ARG A 5 -6.01 -3.49 13.86
CA ARG A 5 -7.27 -3.13 13.22
C ARG A 5 -8.30 -3.13 14.35
N PRO A 6 -9.09 -2.05 14.51
CA PRO A 6 -10.02 -1.98 15.61
C PRO A 6 -10.97 -3.18 15.52
N ALA A 7 -10.93 -4.06 16.53
CA ALA A 7 -12.07 -4.88 16.83
C ALA A 7 -13.22 -3.91 17.13
N THR A 8 -14.37 -4.09 16.49
CA THR A 8 -15.61 -3.39 16.84
C THR A 8 -15.89 -3.60 18.32
N ALA A 9 -15.51 -2.63 19.16
CA ALA A 9 -15.72 -2.66 20.59
C ALA A 9 -16.46 -1.39 21.01
N ALA A 10 -17.58 -1.61 21.68
CA ALA A 10 -18.56 -0.62 22.09
C ALA A 10 -17.97 0.46 23.01
N ALA A 11 -18.47 1.68 22.84
CA ALA A 11 -18.07 2.89 23.51
C ALA A 11 -18.19 2.84 25.05
N LEU A 12 -17.21 3.45 25.72
CA LEU A 12 -17.37 4.05 27.05
C LEU A 12 -16.50 5.31 27.09
N ALA A 13 -17.17 6.46 27.03
CA ALA A 13 -16.56 7.78 27.08
C ALA A 13 -16.22 8.19 28.52
N ALA A 14 -15.03 8.75 28.72
CA ALA A 14 -14.73 9.61 29.86
C ALA A 14 -13.89 10.79 29.39
N THR A 15 -14.48 11.98 29.48
CA THR A 15 -13.92 13.28 29.15
C THR A 15 -12.96 13.77 30.22
N LEU A 16 -11.80 14.32 29.84
CA LEU A 16 -11.06 15.29 30.65
C LEU A 16 -10.26 16.21 29.71
N LEU A 17 -10.62 17.49 29.74
CA LEU A 17 -10.00 18.62 29.03
C LEU A 17 -8.79 19.12 29.83
N LEU A 18 -7.65 19.36 29.17
CA LEU A 18 -6.71 20.41 29.57
C LEU A 18 -6.04 21.02 28.32
N ALA A 19 -6.06 22.36 28.30
CA ALA A 19 -5.49 23.21 27.27
C ALA A 19 -3.97 23.41 27.48
N ALA A 20 -3.24 23.59 26.38
CA ALA A 20 -1.93 24.23 26.40
C ALA A 20 -1.72 25.03 25.11
N CYS A 21 -1.42 26.32 25.28
CA CYS A 21 -0.98 27.24 24.25
C CYS A 21 0.53 27.07 24.00
N GLY A 22 0.96 27.17 22.75
CA GLY A 22 2.37 27.23 22.36
C GLY A 22 2.49 27.92 20.99
N THR A 23 3.41 28.85 20.90
CA THR A 23 3.54 29.95 19.93
C THR A 23 4.06 29.56 18.55
N ASP A 24 3.55 30.25 17.53
CA ASP A 24 3.96 30.22 16.12
C ASP A 24 5.36 30.84 15.92
N ASP A 25 6.24 30.14 15.18
CA ASP A 25 7.37 30.74 14.48
C ASP A 25 7.28 30.37 12.98
N PRO A 26 7.57 31.29 12.04
CA PRO A 26 7.29 31.12 10.62
C PRO A 26 8.33 30.26 9.90
N GLU A 27 7.83 29.36 9.06
CA GLU A 27 8.57 28.49 8.14
C GLU A 27 9.14 29.28 6.94
N PRO A 28 10.41 29.08 6.54
CA PRO A 28 10.99 29.76 5.38
C PRO A 28 10.48 29.16 4.06
N ALA A 29 10.11 30.04 3.12
CA ALA A 29 9.56 29.68 1.81
C ALA A 29 10.49 28.76 0.99
N ALA A 30 10.00 27.59 0.61
CA ALA A 30 10.65 26.67 -0.31
C ALA A 30 10.54 27.17 -1.77
N GLN A 31 11.67 27.16 -2.48
CA GLN A 31 11.75 27.45 -3.91
C GLN A 31 11.14 26.30 -4.74
N ALA A 32 10.42 26.65 -5.80
CA ALA A 32 9.75 25.71 -6.69
C ALA A 32 10.75 24.83 -7.47
N PRO A 33 10.60 23.49 -7.46
CA PRO A 33 11.36 22.60 -8.34
C PRO A 33 10.73 22.51 -9.74
N PRO A 34 11.52 22.12 -10.77
CA PRO A 34 11.11 22.14 -12.16
C PRO A 34 10.08 21.05 -12.49
N SER A 35 9.14 21.38 -13.37
CA SER A 35 8.06 20.51 -13.84
C SER A 35 8.55 19.50 -14.88
N SER A 36 8.63 18.22 -14.50
CA SER A 36 8.62 17.10 -15.45
C SER A 36 7.17 16.68 -15.72
N PRO A 37 6.65 16.75 -16.95
CA PRO A 37 5.30 16.30 -17.26
C PRO A 37 5.22 14.77 -17.24
N HIS A 38 4.31 14.22 -16.43
CA HIS A 38 4.02 12.79 -16.34
C HIS A 38 3.23 12.31 -17.57
N THR A 39 3.94 12.02 -18.67
CA THR A 39 3.43 11.10 -19.70
C THR A 39 3.47 9.68 -19.14
N GLY A 40 2.42 8.88 -19.35
CA GLY A 40 2.24 7.55 -18.76
C GLY A 40 3.46 6.62 -18.82
N HIS A 41 3.42 5.56 -18.00
CA HIS A 41 4.52 4.61 -17.77
C HIS A 41 5.28 4.30 -19.07
N SER A 42 6.42 4.96 -19.26
CA SER A 42 7.31 4.69 -20.40
C SER A 42 8.16 3.44 -20.15
N ALA A 43 7.59 2.44 -19.47
CA ALA A 43 8.22 1.15 -19.25
C ALA A 43 7.79 0.19 -20.36
N SER A 44 8.31 0.40 -21.57
CA SER A 44 8.23 -0.58 -22.65
C SER A 44 9.23 -1.75 -22.45
N GLY A 45 9.56 -2.09 -21.21
CA GLY A 45 10.59 -3.06 -20.88
C GLY A 45 10.02 -4.22 -20.09
N SER A 46 10.21 -5.44 -20.59
CA SER A 46 10.16 -6.64 -19.76
C SER A 46 11.02 -6.44 -18.51
N ALA A 47 10.54 -6.87 -17.34
CA ALA A 47 11.31 -6.81 -16.10
C ALA A 47 12.75 -7.33 -16.33
N PRO A 48 13.79 -6.70 -15.76
CA PRO A 48 15.17 -7.17 -15.90
C PRO A 48 15.29 -8.65 -15.50
N PRO A 49 16.24 -9.43 -16.05
CA PRO A 49 16.41 -10.81 -15.62
C PRO A 49 16.64 -10.90 -14.11
N ALA A 50 16.01 -11.89 -13.48
CA ALA A 50 16.21 -12.20 -12.08
C ALA A 50 17.68 -12.58 -11.81
N GLY A 51 18.19 -12.28 -10.61
CA GLY A 51 19.53 -12.65 -10.18
C GLY A 51 19.77 -14.17 -10.13
N PRO A 52 21.01 -14.64 -9.89
CA PRO A 52 21.27 -16.07 -9.68
C PRO A 52 20.56 -16.60 -8.42
N LEU A 53 20.15 -17.87 -8.44
CA LEU A 53 19.56 -18.55 -7.28
C LEU A 53 20.62 -18.78 -6.19
N ARG A 54 20.24 -18.56 -4.92
CA ARG A 54 21.02 -19.02 -3.76
C ARG A 54 20.86 -20.53 -3.60
N GLN A 55 21.75 -21.16 -2.83
CA GLN A 55 21.67 -22.60 -2.56
C GLN A 55 20.31 -22.97 -1.95
N GLY A 56 19.66 -23.99 -2.52
CA GLY A 56 18.34 -24.46 -2.07
C GLY A 56 17.16 -23.62 -2.57
N GLU A 57 17.40 -22.57 -3.36
CA GLU A 57 16.33 -21.84 -4.05
C GLU A 57 15.95 -22.48 -5.38
N ARG A 58 14.69 -22.26 -5.77
CA ARG A 58 14.15 -22.54 -7.10
C ARG A 58 13.19 -21.45 -7.53
N PHE A 59 13.02 -21.29 -8.83
CA PHE A 59 11.97 -20.44 -9.38
C PHE A 59 10.64 -21.18 -9.50
N VAL A 60 9.53 -20.48 -9.22
CA VAL A 60 8.16 -20.92 -9.48
C VAL A 60 7.40 -19.74 -10.11
N GLU A 61 6.66 -19.97 -11.18
CA GLU A 61 5.85 -18.93 -11.83
C GLU A 61 4.40 -19.06 -11.36
N VAL A 62 3.77 -17.93 -11.06
CA VAL A 62 2.32 -17.83 -10.79
C VAL A 62 1.74 -16.64 -11.56
N GLY A 63 0.46 -16.68 -11.91
CA GLY A 63 -0.16 -15.55 -12.61
C GLY A 63 -1.52 -15.90 -13.19
N LEU A 64 -2.08 -14.97 -13.97
CA LEU A 64 -3.33 -15.19 -14.68
C LEU A 64 -3.15 -16.20 -15.80
N THR A 65 -4.02 -17.20 -15.82
CA THR A 65 -4.12 -18.18 -16.93
C THR A 65 -5.09 -17.72 -18.01
N THR A 66 -6.08 -16.91 -17.63
CA THR A 66 -7.03 -16.25 -18.53
C THR A 66 -6.77 -14.75 -18.52
N PRO A 67 -6.58 -14.09 -19.68
CA PRO A 67 -6.44 -12.64 -19.72
C PRO A 67 -7.68 -11.94 -19.19
N TYR A 68 -7.47 -10.91 -18.36
CA TYR A 68 -8.52 -10.10 -17.74
C TYR A 68 -8.58 -8.72 -18.37
N THR A 69 -9.78 -8.19 -18.63
CA THR A 69 -9.97 -6.81 -19.09
C THR A 69 -10.60 -6.00 -17.96
N PRO A 70 -9.86 -5.07 -17.33
CA PRO A 70 -10.38 -4.29 -16.21
C PRO A 70 -11.41 -3.27 -16.66
N ALA A 71 -12.35 -2.98 -15.77
CA ALA A 71 -13.37 -1.96 -15.90
C ALA A 71 -13.59 -1.28 -14.56
N ALA A 72 -13.31 0.02 -14.49
CA ALA A 72 -13.49 0.77 -13.25
C ALA A 72 -14.97 0.77 -12.82
N PRO A 73 -15.28 0.38 -11.57
CA PRO A 73 -16.65 0.36 -11.08
C PRO A 73 -17.21 1.77 -10.95
N ASN A 74 -18.54 1.90 -11.06
CA ASN A 74 -19.30 3.09 -10.68
C ASN A 74 -18.84 4.42 -11.31
N GLY A 75 -18.31 4.37 -12.55
CA GLY A 75 -17.78 5.55 -13.24
C GLY A 75 -16.47 6.08 -12.64
N GLY A 76 -15.79 5.26 -11.84
CA GLY A 76 -14.46 5.53 -11.33
C GLY A 76 -13.39 5.43 -12.41
N THR A 77 -12.15 5.52 -11.96
CA THR A 77 -10.95 5.59 -12.82
C THR A 77 -9.98 4.43 -12.57
N ASP A 78 -10.25 3.64 -11.54
CA ASP A 78 -9.36 2.63 -11.00
C ASP A 78 -10.18 1.38 -10.70
N GLU A 79 -9.58 0.21 -10.90
CA GLU A 79 -10.14 -1.06 -10.44
C GLU A 79 -9.12 -1.80 -9.60
N TYR A 80 -9.54 -2.29 -8.44
CA TYR A 80 -8.77 -3.27 -7.67
C TYR A 80 -9.40 -4.63 -7.86
N ARG A 81 -8.63 -5.56 -8.44
CA ARG A 81 -9.06 -6.92 -8.74
C ARG A 81 -8.14 -7.91 -8.08
N CYS A 82 -8.72 -8.83 -7.31
CA CYS A 82 -8.04 -9.97 -6.73
C CYS A 82 -8.24 -11.21 -7.58
N PHE A 83 -7.17 -11.98 -7.74
CA PHE A 83 -7.17 -13.26 -8.43
C PHE A 83 -6.55 -14.32 -7.54
N LEU A 84 -7.18 -15.48 -7.48
CA LEU A 84 -6.60 -16.64 -6.81
C LEU A 84 -5.55 -17.28 -7.72
N VAL A 85 -4.30 -17.33 -7.29
CA VAL A 85 -3.21 -17.97 -8.02
C VAL A 85 -2.58 -19.08 -7.19
N ASP A 86 -2.21 -20.18 -7.84
CA ASP A 86 -1.75 -21.40 -7.18
C ASP A 86 -0.29 -21.72 -7.56
N PRO A 87 0.67 -21.62 -6.61
CA PRO A 87 2.05 -22.03 -6.83
C PRO A 87 2.26 -23.56 -6.82
N GLY A 88 1.23 -24.36 -6.54
CA GLY A 88 1.31 -25.83 -6.53
C GLY A 88 2.17 -26.39 -5.40
N LEU A 89 2.18 -25.74 -4.24
CA LEU A 89 3.03 -26.12 -3.12
C LEU A 89 2.58 -27.43 -2.45
N THR A 90 3.39 -28.48 -2.59
CA THR A 90 3.18 -29.77 -1.90
C THR A 90 4.02 -29.95 -0.64
N GLU A 91 5.03 -29.10 -0.44
CA GLU A 91 5.95 -29.15 0.68
C GLU A 91 6.14 -27.74 1.27
N ALA A 92 6.57 -27.67 2.53
CA ALA A 92 6.87 -26.40 3.17
C ALA A 92 8.05 -25.70 2.48
N ALA A 93 7.92 -24.40 2.27
CA ALA A 93 8.95 -23.56 1.68
C ALA A 93 8.94 -22.16 2.33
N TYR A 94 9.89 -21.32 1.89
CA TYR A 94 9.93 -19.90 2.17
C TYR A 94 9.95 -19.12 0.86
N LEU A 95 9.15 -18.07 0.76
CA LEU A 95 9.29 -17.05 -0.27
C LEU A 95 10.45 -16.14 0.10
N THR A 96 11.51 -16.21 -0.68
CA THR A 96 12.80 -15.57 -0.41
C THR A 96 13.14 -14.47 -1.43
N GLY A 97 12.27 -14.29 -2.42
CA GLY A 97 12.32 -13.22 -3.39
C GLY A 97 11.15 -13.31 -4.36
N SER A 98 10.86 -12.21 -5.04
CA SER A 98 9.74 -12.06 -5.95
C SER A 98 10.07 -11.08 -7.05
N GLN A 99 9.65 -11.40 -8.28
CA GLN A 99 9.67 -10.49 -9.40
C GLN A 99 8.34 -10.53 -10.13
N PHE A 100 7.56 -9.47 -9.99
CA PHE A 100 6.34 -9.29 -10.75
C PHE A 100 6.66 -9.00 -12.22
N ARG A 101 5.80 -9.49 -13.10
CA ARG A 101 5.93 -9.39 -14.55
C ARG A 101 4.63 -8.81 -15.09
N PRO A 102 4.51 -7.47 -15.17
CA PRO A 102 3.33 -6.85 -15.75
C PRO A 102 3.26 -7.22 -17.23
N GLN A 103 2.11 -7.72 -17.69
CA GLN A 103 1.88 -7.89 -19.12
C GLN A 103 1.48 -6.54 -19.73
N ASN A 104 0.53 -5.84 -19.09
CA ASN A 104 0.05 -4.55 -19.53
C ASN A 104 0.49 -3.43 -18.57
N ALA A 105 1.78 -3.07 -18.67
CA ALA A 105 2.39 -2.01 -17.85
C ALA A 105 1.78 -0.60 -18.04
N ALA A 106 0.92 -0.41 -19.04
CA ALA A 106 0.22 0.86 -19.25
C ALA A 106 -0.91 1.08 -18.23
N ILE A 107 -1.50 0.00 -17.70
CA ILE A 107 -2.64 0.06 -16.78
C ILE A 107 -2.37 -0.60 -15.43
N VAL A 108 -1.42 -1.54 -15.34
CA VAL A 108 -1.06 -2.17 -14.06
C VAL A 108 -0.24 -1.19 -13.25
N HIS A 109 -0.87 -0.60 -12.23
CA HIS A 109 -0.22 0.38 -11.38
C HIS A 109 0.55 -0.29 -10.24
N HIS A 110 -0.04 -1.22 -9.49
CA HIS A 110 0.71 -2.03 -8.53
C HIS A 110 0.09 -3.42 -8.36
N ALA A 111 0.87 -4.33 -7.79
CA ALA A 111 0.40 -5.67 -7.45
C ALA A 111 0.84 -6.06 -6.03
N ILE A 112 -0.06 -6.70 -5.29
CA ILE A 112 0.18 -7.20 -3.93
C ILE A 112 -0.16 -8.69 -3.90
N PHE A 113 0.66 -9.48 -3.22
CA PHE A 113 0.43 -10.90 -3.03
C PHE A 113 0.21 -11.23 -1.56
N TYR A 114 -0.98 -11.75 -1.28
CA TYR A 114 -1.35 -12.24 0.04
C TYR A 114 -1.29 -13.77 0.07
N ARG A 115 -0.48 -14.33 0.95
CA ARG A 115 -0.46 -15.77 1.20
C ARG A 115 -1.65 -16.18 2.04
N LEU A 116 -2.39 -17.13 1.52
CA LEU A 116 -3.47 -17.84 2.20
C LEU A 116 -2.94 -19.12 2.83
N ASP A 117 -3.36 -19.42 4.05
CA ASP A 117 -3.26 -20.78 4.57
C ASP A 117 -4.25 -21.72 3.84
N PRO A 118 -4.16 -23.06 4.02
CA PRO A 118 -5.03 -24.00 3.31
C PRO A 118 -6.53 -23.86 3.60
N GLU A 119 -6.93 -23.28 4.74
CA GLU A 119 -8.33 -23.04 5.06
C GLU A 119 -8.84 -21.78 4.34
N GLN A 120 -8.05 -20.70 4.41
CA GLN A 120 -8.29 -19.46 3.68
C GLN A 120 -8.31 -19.69 2.16
N ALA A 121 -7.46 -20.59 1.65
CA ALA A 121 -7.44 -20.95 0.23
C ALA A 121 -8.80 -21.52 -0.22
N LYS A 122 -9.42 -22.39 0.59
CA LYS A 122 -10.77 -22.93 0.33
C LYS A 122 -11.85 -21.86 0.43
N ALA A 123 -11.68 -20.87 1.32
CA ALA A 123 -12.59 -19.73 1.40
C ALA A 123 -12.49 -18.85 0.14
N ALA A 124 -11.27 -18.56 -0.31
CA ALA A 124 -11.02 -17.80 -1.54
C ALA A 124 -11.60 -18.47 -2.79
N GLU A 125 -11.50 -19.80 -2.90
CA GLU A 125 -12.15 -20.56 -3.98
C GLU A 125 -13.67 -20.33 -4.05
N LYS A 126 -14.33 -20.17 -2.89
CA LYS A 126 -15.77 -19.88 -2.84
C LYS A 126 -16.07 -18.43 -3.23
N VAL A 127 -15.23 -17.49 -2.83
CA VAL A 127 -15.36 -16.07 -3.22
C VAL A 127 -15.21 -15.93 -4.73
N ASP A 128 -14.18 -16.56 -5.29
CA ASP A 128 -13.90 -16.57 -6.73
C ASP A 128 -15.04 -17.22 -7.52
N ALA A 129 -15.45 -18.44 -7.16
CA ALA A 129 -16.56 -19.14 -7.82
C ALA A 129 -17.92 -18.44 -7.66
N GLY A 130 -18.08 -17.62 -6.62
CA GLY A 130 -19.28 -16.82 -6.36
C GLY A 130 -19.33 -15.50 -7.12
N THR A 131 -18.23 -15.09 -7.75
CA THR A 131 -18.12 -13.80 -8.44
C THR A 131 -18.18 -13.98 -9.95
N PRO A 132 -19.00 -13.21 -10.69
CA PRO A 132 -19.00 -13.26 -12.15
C PRO A 132 -17.66 -12.81 -12.74
N GLY A 133 -17.14 -13.61 -13.68
CA GLY A 133 -15.89 -13.34 -14.38
C GLY A 133 -14.66 -13.82 -13.61
N GLU A 134 -13.46 -13.41 -14.03
CA GLU A 134 -12.20 -13.80 -13.40
C GLU A 134 -11.95 -12.99 -12.13
N GLY A 135 -11.72 -13.64 -10.99
CA GLY A 135 -11.40 -12.94 -9.75
C GLY A 135 -12.57 -12.17 -9.14
N TRP A 136 -12.26 -11.37 -8.11
CA TRP A 136 -13.23 -10.56 -7.38
C TRP A 136 -12.69 -9.17 -7.06
N THR A 137 -13.58 -8.24 -6.74
CA THR A 137 -13.18 -6.92 -6.25
C THR A 137 -12.71 -7.03 -4.80
N CYS A 138 -11.56 -6.44 -4.49
CA CYS A 138 -10.98 -6.43 -3.15
C CYS A 138 -10.24 -5.09 -2.94
N PHE A 139 -10.40 -4.47 -1.77
CA PHE A 139 -9.84 -3.15 -1.49
C PHE A 139 -9.09 -3.18 -0.16
N GLY A 140 -7.85 -2.68 -0.15
CA GLY A 140 -7.02 -2.63 1.07
C GLY A 140 -6.64 -3.98 1.71
N ASP A 141 -7.17 -5.10 1.21
CA ASP A 141 -6.81 -6.47 1.61
C ASP A 141 -7.17 -7.51 0.53
N SER A 142 -7.08 -8.81 0.87
CA SER A 142 -7.30 -9.91 -0.08
C SER A 142 -8.77 -10.17 -0.42
N GLY A 143 -9.74 -9.54 0.25
CA GLY A 143 -11.17 -9.84 0.11
C GLY A 143 -11.56 -11.24 0.62
N VAL A 144 -10.67 -11.91 1.36
CA VAL A 144 -10.91 -13.22 1.99
C VAL A 144 -11.00 -13.02 3.49
N GLU A 145 -11.97 -13.68 4.14
CA GLU A 145 -12.17 -13.57 5.58
C GLU A 145 -10.91 -13.97 6.38
N GLY A 146 -10.61 -13.18 7.41
CA GLY A 146 -9.47 -13.39 8.30
C GLY A 146 -8.20 -12.65 7.86
N GLN A 147 -7.16 -12.76 8.69
CA GLN A 147 -5.89 -12.08 8.41
C GLN A 147 -5.05 -12.91 7.43
N THR A 148 -4.86 -12.38 6.23
CA THR A 148 -3.96 -12.97 5.22
C THR A 148 -2.59 -12.31 5.30
N ALA A 149 -1.54 -13.02 4.87
CA ALA A 149 -0.16 -12.53 5.01
C ALA A 149 0.30 -11.81 3.74
N TRP A 150 0.58 -10.51 3.80
CA TRP A 150 1.23 -9.78 2.71
C TRP A 150 2.67 -10.26 2.57
N VAL A 151 2.99 -10.99 1.50
CA VAL A 151 4.30 -11.64 1.31
C VAL A 151 5.11 -11.09 0.13
N ALA A 152 4.48 -10.36 -0.77
CA ALA A 152 5.17 -9.62 -1.83
C ALA A 152 4.35 -8.42 -2.29
N HIS A 153 5.01 -7.40 -2.81
CA HIS A 153 4.38 -6.35 -3.60
C HIS A 153 5.32 -5.89 -4.71
N TRP A 154 4.74 -5.18 -5.67
CA TRP A 154 5.42 -4.56 -6.77
C TRP A 154 4.72 -3.25 -7.13
N ALA A 155 5.52 -2.27 -7.52
CA ALA A 155 5.10 -1.02 -8.15
C ALA A 155 5.99 -0.78 -9.37
N PRO A 156 5.65 0.16 -10.28
CA PRO A 156 6.45 0.43 -11.46
C PRO A 156 7.88 0.80 -11.05
N GLY A 157 8.85 0.55 -11.93
CA GLY A 157 10.27 0.76 -11.62
C GLY A 157 10.91 -0.31 -10.71
N ALA A 158 10.13 -1.08 -9.95
CA ALA A 158 10.66 -2.16 -9.13
C ALA A 158 11.11 -3.36 -9.99
N GLY A 159 12.36 -3.79 -9.77
CA GLY A 159 12.91 -5.01 -10.35
C GLY A 159 12.56 -6.25 -9.52
N GLU A 160 13.56 -7.08 -9.28
CA GLU A 160 13.42 -8.19 -8.35
C GLU A 160 13.60 -7.73 -6.89
N THR A 161 12.67 -8.13 -6.03
CA THR A 161 12.76 -7.96 -4.58
C THR A 161 13.37 -9.22 -3.97
N LEU A 162 14.51 -9.10 -3.29
CA LEU A 162 15.18 -10.22 -2.60
C LEU A 162 15.13 -10.04 -1.08
N MET A 163 14.71 -11.08 -0.38
CA MET A 163 14.75 -11.09 1.09
C MET A 163 16.19 -11.28 1.59
N PRO A 164 16.56 -10.71 2.76
CA PRO A 164 17.87 -10.92 3.37
C PRO A 164 18.25 -12.40 3.46
N ALA A 165 19.54 -12.72 3.30
CA ALA A 165 20.01 -14.09 3.41
C ALA A 165 19.66 -14.69 4.78
N GLY A 166 19.12 -15.91 4.78
CA GLY A 166 18.64 -16.56 6.00
C GLY A 166 17.19 -16.25 6.38
N PHE A 167 16.46 -15.47 5.56
CA PHE A 167 15.08 -15.07 5.84
C PHE A 167 14.14 -15.28 4.66
N GLY A 168 12.84 -15.43 4.95
CA GLY A 168 11.79 -15.44 3.95
C GLY A 168 10.40 -15.47 4.58
N PHE A 169 9.36 -15.26 3.78
CA PHE A 169 7.98 -15.45 4.23
C PHE A 169 7.62 -16.93 4.20
N THR A 170 6.99 -17.44 5.26
CA THR A 170 6.63 -18.87 5.34
C THR A 170 5.58 -19.23 4.29
N MET A 171 5.79 -20.34 3.59
CA MET A 171 4.88 -20.87 2.57
C MET A 171 4.55 -22.34 2.90
N PRO A 172 3.52 -22.60 3.73
CA PRO A 172 3.05 -23.94 4.04
C PRO A 172 2.60 -24.73 2.79
N PRO A 173 2.62 -26.08 2.84
CA PRO A 173 2.02 -26.88 1.78
C PRO A 173 0.52 -26.60 1.67
N GLY A 174 0.02 -26.54 0.44
CA GLY A 174 -1.37 -26.20 0.13
C GLY A 174 -1.69 -24.70 0.20
N SER A 175 -0.70 -23.83 0.50
CA SER A 175 -0.92 -22.39 0.42
C SER A 175 -1.12 -21.93 -1.03
N LYS A 176 -2.15 -21.10 -1.22
CA LYS A 176 -2.39 -20.30 -2.43
C LYS A 176 -2.05 -18.84 -2.16
N LEU A 177 -2.03 -18.03 -3.22
CA LEU A 177 -1.88 -16.60 -3.12
C LEU A 177 -3.12 -15.90 -3.67
N VAL A 178 -3.49 -14.78 -3.07
CA VAL A 178 -4.31 -13.78 -3.73
C VAL A 178 -3.37 -12.76 -4.36
N MET A 179 -3.43 -12.62 -5.68
CA MET A 179 -2.80 -11.56 -6.43
C MET A 179 -3.80 -10.41 -6.58
N GLN A 180 -3.64 -9.36 -5.79
CA GLN A 180 -4.37 -8.11 -5.97
C GLN A 180 -3.64 -7.27 -7.00
N VAL A 181 -4.34 -6.82 -8.04
CA VAL A 181 -3.84 -5.89 -9.04
C VAL A 181 -4.67 -4.61 -8.98
N HIS A 182 -3.99 -3.49 -8.80
CA HIS A 182 -4.58 -2.17 -8.98
C HIS A 182 -4.37 -1.74 -10.43
N TYR A 183 -5.46 -1.68 -11.18
CA TYR A 183 -5.50 -1.13 -12.53
C TYR A 183 -5.87 0.35 -12.50
N ASN A 184 -4.96 1.20 -12.96
CA ASN A 184 -5.22 2.62 -13.18
C ASN A 184 -5.64 2.84 -14.64
N LEU A 185 -6.92 3.16 -14.86
CA LEU A 185 -7.50 3.31 -16.18
C LEU A 185 -7.38 4.74 -16.72
N LEU A 186 -6.84 5.70 -15.96
CA LEU A 186 -6.47 7.04 -16.47
C LEU A 186 -5.31 6.95 -17.47
N GLY A 187 -4.48 5.91 -17.33
CA GLY A 187 -3.41 5.59 -18.27
C GLY A 187 -3.90 4.88 -19.54
N ALA A 188 -5.14 4.39 -19.56
CA ALA A 188 -5.72 3.76 -20.74
C ALA A 188 -5.99 4.83 -21.80
N GLY A 189 -5.30 4.74 -22.95
CA GLY A 189 -5.54 5.63 -24.08
C GLY A 189 -6.93 5.42 -24.70
N ASP A 190 -7.22 6.14 -25.80
CA ASP A 190 -8.54 6.12 -26.46
C ASP A 190 -8.99 4.74 -26.97
N GLY A 191 -8.08 3.76 -27.03
CA GLY A 191 -8.37 2.36 -27.38
C GLY A 191 -8.97 1.51 -26.24
N GLY A 192 -9.16 2.08 -25.05
CA GLY A 192 -9.55 1.35 -23.85
C GLY A 192 -8.37 0.66 -23.15
N PRO A 193 -8.60 -0.01 -22.01
CA PRO A 193 -7.52 -0.53 -21.18
C PRO A 193 -6.79 -1.72 -21.81
N GLY A 194 -7.44 -2.47 -22.71
CA GLY A 194 -6.93 -3.76 -23.19
C GLY A 194 -7.00 -4.83 -22.10
N SER A 195 -6.45 -6.01 -22.39
CA SER A 195 -6.36 -7.09 -21.40
C SER A 195 -5.03 -7.06 -20.66
N ASP A 196 -4.98 -7.77 -19.53
CA ASP A 196 -3.78 -8.09 -18.77
C ASP A 196 -3.73 -9.59 -18.45
N ALA A 197 -2.52 -10.16 -18.41
CA ALA A 197 -2.28 -11.53 -17.95
C ALA A 197 -1.01 -11.57 -17.09
N SER A 198 -0.90 -10.62 -16.17
CA SER A 198 0.30 -10.47 -15.33
C SER A 198 0.50 -11.66 -14.38
N GLY A 199 1.73 -11.78 -13.91
CA GLY A 199 2.13 -12.81 -12.95
C GLY A 199 3.38 -12.45 -12.18
N MET A 200 3.89 -13.39 -11.40
CA MET A 200 5.10 -13.25 -10.60
C MET A 200 5.98 -14.49 -10.72
N GLN A 201 7.27 -14.25 -10.95
CA GLN A 201 8.29 -15.24 -10.68
C GLN A 201 8.64 -15.20 -9.19
N MET A 202 8.43 -16.31 -8.50
CA MET A 202 8.73 -16.51 -7.10
C MET A 202 10.09 -17.20 -6.93
N ARG A 203 10.86 -16.79 -5.92
CA ARG A 203 11.98 -17.59 -5.39
C ARG A 203 11.55 -18.32 -4.14
N LEU A 204 11.50 -19.64 -4.25
CA LEU A 204 11.16 -20.50 -3.13
C LEU A 204 12.40 -21.24 -2.63
N SER A 205 12.58 -21.29 -1.32
CA SER A 205 13.64 -22.05 -0.68
C SER A 205 13.10 -23.03 0.35
N SER A 206 13.69 -24.22 0.40
CA SER A 206 13.49 -25.20 1.48
C SER A 206 14.77 -25.40 2.31
N ALA A 207 15.73 -24.47 2.20
CA ALA A 207 16.97 -24.54 2.97
C ALA A 207 16.68 -24.54 4.48
N PRO A 208 17.35 -25.40 5.27
CA PRO A 208 17.17 -25.41 6.72
C PRO A 208 17.67 -24.12 7.36
N GLY A 209 17.04 -23.71 8.47
CA GLY A 209 17.48 -22.56 9.26
C GLY A 209 17.02 -21.19 8.76
N LEU A 210 16.14 -21.13 7.74
CA LEU A 210 15.47 -19.89 7.36
C LEU A 210 14.55 -19.39 8.48
N LYS A 211 14.58 -18.09 8.71
CA LYS A 211 13.74 -17.40 9.70
C LYS A 211 12.56 -16.71 9.03
N PRO A 212 11.36 -16.73 9.67
CA PRO A 212 10.17 -16.13 9.11
C PRO A 212 10.30 -14.60 9.06
N LEU A 213 9.72 -14.02 8.01
CA LEU A 213 9.45 -12.60 7.88
C LEU A 213 7.95 -12.33 7.95
N GLU A 214 7.62 -11.12 8.35
CA GLU A 214 6.28 -10.56 8.35
C GLU A 214 6.31 -9.14 7.80
N THR A 215 5.20 -8.74 7.21
CA THR A 215 4.96 -7.37 6.75
C THR A 215 4.15 -6.62 7.81
N GLY A 216 4.58 -5.40 8.09
CA GLY A 216 3.89 -4.44 8.93
C GLY A 216 3.52 -3.18 8.16
N LEU A 217 2.36 -2.60 8.49
CA LEU A 217 1.81 -1.40 7.85
C LEU A 217 1.64 -0.29 8.89
N VAL A 218 2.26 0.85 8.67
CA VAL A 218 2.12 2.06 9.48
C VAL A 218 1.36 3.08 8.66
N MET A 219 0.20 3.53 9.12
CA MET A 219 -0.73 4.33 8.32
C MET A 219 -1.08 5.64 9.02
N ALA A 220 -1.24 6.72 8.25
CA ALA A 220 -1.83 7.96 8.73
C ALA A 220 -3.10 8.32 7.95
N PRO A 221 -4.07 9.00 8.58
CA PRO A 221 -5.23 9.55 7.88
C PRO A 221 -4.78 10.58 6.84
N ILE A 222 -5.57 10.75 5.79
CA ILE A 222 -5.41 11.86 4.85
C ILE A 222 -6.52 12.87 5.03
N GLU A 223 -6.13 14.14 5.09
CA GLU A 223 -7.02 15.28 5.27
C GLU A 223 -6.45 16.46 4.47
N LEU A 224 -6.46 16.32 3.14
CA LEU A 224 -5.84 17.28 2.23
C LEU A 224 -6.92 18.15 1.58
N PRO A 225 -7.00 19.45 1.90
CA PRO A 225 -8.01 20.34 1.33
C PRO A 225 -7.78 20.57 -0.18
N CYS A 226 -8.83 21.02 -0.86
CA CYS A 226 -8.71 21.55 -2.22
C CYS A 226 -7.60 22.61 -2.33
N ALA A 227 -6.96 22.70 -3.49
CA ALA A 227 -5.91 23.69 -3.69
C ALA A 227 -6.48 25.13 -3.56
N PRO A 228 -5.66 26.12 -3.17
CA PRO A 228 -6.11 27.50 -3.05
C PRO A 228 -6.83 28.01 -4.31
N GLY A 229 -8.00 28.61 -4.10
CA GLY A 229 -8.84 29.14 -5.18
C GLY A 229 -9.67 28.10 -5.94
N GLU A 230 -9.59 26.81 -5.60
CA GLU A 230 -10.52 25.81 -6.10
C GLU A 230 -11.80 25.75 -5.25
N SER A 231 -12.90 25.40 -5.91
CA SER A 231 -14.19 25.19 -5.27
C SER A 231 -15.01 24.20 -6.07
N GLY A 232 -15.97 23.55 -5.41
CA GLY A 232 -16.83 22.56 -6.00
C GLY A 232 -17.44 21.67 -4.94
N ARG A 233 -18.42 20.85 -5.33
CA ARG A 233 -19.13 19.94 -4.41
C ARG A 233 -18.17 19.02 -3.65
N LEU A 234 -17.16 18.48 -4.34
CA LEU A 234 -16.20 17.56 -3.74
C LEU A 234 -15.12 18.26 -2.90
N CYS A 235 -15.06 19.61 -2.86
CA CYS A 235 -14.20 20.32 -1.92
C CYS A 235 -14.74 20.31 -0.48
N ASP A 236 -15.99 19.87 -0.30
CA ASP A 236 -16.53 19.53 1.01
C ASP A 236 -16.03 18.13 1.44
N ARG A 237 -15.51 18.05 2.67
CA ARG A 237 -14.90 16.82 3.20
C ARG A 237 -15.90 15.67 3.28
N ASP A 238 -17.08 15.91 3.82
CA ASP A 238 -18.07 14.83 4.03
C ASP A 238 -18.59 14.29 2.69
N THR A 239 -18.73 15.18 1.71
CA THR A 239 -19.04 14.80 0.33
C THR A 239 -17.91 13.98 -0.30
N ALA A 240 -16.64 14.31 -0.04
CA ALA A 240 -15.50 13.52 -0.51
C ALA A 240 -15.45 12.11 0.14
N VAL A 241 -15.72 11.99 1.44
CA VAL A 241 -15.80 10.69 2.13
C VAL A 241 -16.95 9.84 1.55
N ALA A 242 -18.12 10.44 1.33
CA ALA A 242 -19.25 9.75 0.71
C ALA A 242 -18.95 9.30 -0.73
N ASP A 243 -18.19 10.09 -1.47
CA ASP A 243 -17.73 9.75 -2.83
C ASP A 243 -16.78 8.54 -2.83
N VAL A 244 -15.83 8.47 -1.89
CA VAL A 244 -14.98 7.27 -1.68
C VAL A 244 -15.85 6.04 -1.41
N GLY A 245 -16.84 6.16 -0.51
CA GLY A 245 -17.77 5.07 -0.21
C GLY A 245 -18.61 4.63 -1.40
N THR A 246 -18.96 5.56 -2.29
CA THR A 246 -19.72 5.26 -3.52
C THR A 246 -18.86 4.54 -4.55
N ARG A 247 -17.59 4.96 -4.72
CA ARG A 247 -16.68 4.38 -5.72
C ARG A 247 -16.15 3.00 -5.32
N PHE A 248 -15.78 2.81 -4.05
CA PHE A 248 -15.06 1.63 -3.59
C PHE A 248 -15.80 0.82 -2.51
N GLY A 249 -16.97 1.28 -2.07
CA GLY A 249 -17.80 0.59 -1.08
C GLY A 249 -17.71 1.18 0.33
N ALA A 250 -18.68 0.81 1.17
CA ALA A 250 -18.85 1.39 2.50
C ALA A 250 -17.64 1.19 3.43
N GLU A 251 -16.93 0.06 3.30
CA GLU A 251 -15.70 -0.25 4.05
C GLU A 251 -14.59 0.78 3.82
N SER A 252 -14.45 1.29 2.58
CA SER A 252 -13.45 2.33 2.27
C SER A 252 -13.77 3.65 2.97
N ALA A 253 -15.05 4.05 3.04
CA ALA A 253 -15.45 5.24 3.80
C ALA A 253 -15.27 5.04 5.32
N GLU A 254 -15.54 3.84 5.83
CA GLU A 254 -15.31 3.53 7.24
C GLU A 254 -13.82 3.53 7.58
N THR A 255 -12.94 3.14 6.65
CA THR A 255 -11.47 3.21 6.83
C THR A 255 -11.01 4.64 7.15
N VAL A 256 -11.55 5.66 6.46
CA VAL A 256 -11.26 7.08 6.77
C VAL A 256 -11.59 7.40 8.24
N LYS A 257 -12.76 6.95 8.69
CA LYS A 257 -13.22 7.18 10.06
C LYS A 257 -12.38 6.42 11.09
N GLN A 258 -12.03 5.16 10.81
CA GLN A 258 -11.19 4.35 11.68
C GLN A 258 -9.79 4.92 11.84
N LEU A 259 -9.17 5.39 10.74
CA LEU A 259 -7.86 6.04 10.82
C LEU A 259 -7.91 7.33 11.64
N ASN A 260 -8.96 8.15 11.49
CA ASN A 260 -9.13 9.32 12.36
C ASN A 260 -9.37 8.93 13.83
N GLN A 261 -10.15 7.88 14.08
CA GLN A 261 -10.38 7.38 15.43
C GLN A 261 -9.08 6.93 16.09
N TRP A 262 -8.24 6.21 15.35
CA TRP A 262 -7.00 5.66 15.85
C TRP A 262 -5.93 6.74 16.06
N CYS A 263 -5.69 7.59 15.05
CA CYS A 263 -4.59 8.55 15.07
C CYS A 263 -4.93 9.84 15.82
N ASN A 264 -6.21 10.24 15.83
CA ASN A 264 -6.65 11.53 16.39
C ASN A 264 -7.71 11.37 17.50
N GLY A 265 -7.96 10.15 17.99
CA GLY A 265 -8.97 9.89 19.02
C GLY A 265 -10.42 10.18 18.59
N GLY A 266 -10.67 10.32 17.29
CA GLY A 266 -11.99 10.69 16.75
C GLY A 266 -12.30 12.18 16.82
N GLY A 267 -11.30 13.02 17.16
CA GLY A 267 -11.43 14.47 17.14
C GLY A 267 -11.64 15.04 15.74
N VAL A 268 -11.84 16.36 15.67
CA VAL A 268 -11.92 17.08 14.38
C VAL A 268 -10.60 16.88 13.63
N PRO A 269 -10.62 16.30 12.41
CA PRO A 269 -9.39 16.04 11.67
C PRO A 269 -8.65 17.34 11.34
N LYS A 270 -7.33 17.34 11.53
CA LYS A 270 -6.49 18.47 11.15
C LYS A 270 -6.19 18.38 9.65
N SER A 271 -6.75 19.30 8.88
CA SER A 271 -6.45 19.40 7.45
C SER A 271 -5.13 20.10 7.18
N GLY A 272 -4.51 19.78 6.04
CA GLY A 272 -3.26 20.42 5.61
C GLY A 272 -2.50 19.59 4.58
N ASN A 273 -1.29 20.02 4.27
CA ASN A 273 -0.40 19.33 3.31
C ASN A 273 0.42 18.21 3.96
N THR A 274 0.37 18.05 5.28
CA THR A 274 1.17 17.05 5.99
C THR A 274 0.32 16.32 7.00
N GLN A 275 0.35 14.99 6.93
CA GLN A 275 -0.33 14.11 7.87
C GLN A 275 0.67 13.14 8.48
N SER A 276 0.39 12.75 9.72
CA SER A 276 1.23 11.80 10.45
C SER A 276 0.39 11.01 11.44
N CYS A 277 0.87 9.83 11.81
CA CYS A 277 0.27 9.04 12.88
C CYS A 277 1.34 8.24 13.61
N ASP A 278 1.22 8.23 14.94
CA ASP A 278 2.02 7.39 15.83
C ASP A 278 1.28 6.08 16.09
N GLN A 279 1.98 4.96 15.92
CA GLN A 279 1.46 3.63 16.17
C GLN A 279 2.42 2.86 17.08
N PRO A 280 1.92 2.13 18.09
CA PRO A 280 2.79 1.29 18.92
C PRO A 280 3.24 0.05 18.15
N ILE A 281 4.47 -0.38 18.40
CA ILE A 281 4.95 -1.71 18.04
C ILE A 281 4.31 -2.72 19.02
N GLU A 282 3.44 -3.59 18.51
CA GLU A 282 2.73 -4.57 19.35
C GLU A 282 3.59 -5.78 19.72
N GLU A 283 4.49 -6.18 18.82
CA GLU A 283 5.38 -7.32 18.96
C GLU A 283 6.80 -6.91 18.57
N GLY A 284 7.76 -7.23 19.43
CA GLY A 284 9.17 -6.92 19.18
C GLY A 284 9.75 -7.77 18.04
N GLY A 285 10.87 -7.32 17.50
CA GLY A 285 11.54 -8.01 16.41
C GLY A 285 12.64 -7.16 15.78
N THR A 286 13.00 -7.47 14.56
CA THR A 286 14.03 -6.76 13.79
C THR A 286 13.49 -6.34 12.44
N VAL A 287 13.52 -5.04 12.14
CA VAL A 287 13.16 -4.47 10.84
C VAL A 287 14.35 -4.56 9.89
N TYR A 288 14.13 -5.08 8.69
CA TYR A 288 15.17 -5.27 7.67
C TYR A 288 14.97 -4.41 6.43
N MET A 289 13.72 -4.10 6.08
CA MET A 289 13.39 -3.35 4.87
C MET A 289 12.21 -2.42 5.16
N ALA A 290 12.14 -1.31 4.44
CA ALA A 290 11.03 -0.38 4.49
C ALA A 290 10.65 0.11 3.09
N ALA A 291 9.37 0.45 2.90
CA ALA A 291 8.88 1.14 1.71
C ALA A 291 7.87 2.21 2.11
N GLY A 292 7.63 3.16 1.20
CA GLY A 292 6.61 4.19 1.35
C GLY A 292 5.62 4.11 0.20
N HIS A 293 4.34 4.24 0.51
CA HIS A 293 3.25 4.22 -0.46
C HIS A 293 2.34 5.45 -0.28
N MET A 294 2.18 6.18 -1.37
CA MET A 294 1.32 7.36 -1.53
C MET A 294 0.79 7.37 -2.97
N HIS A 295 -0.16 8.24 -3.26
CA HIS A 295 -0.67 8.42 -4.62
C HIS A 295 -0.02 9.64 -5.31
N LEU A 296 -0.67 10.12 -6.38
CA LEU A 296 -0.13 11.08 -7.33
C LEU A 296 0.18 12.47 -6.74
N LEU A 297 -0.41 12.83 -5.61
CA LEU A 297 -0.21 14.11 -4.93
C LEU A 297 0.91 14.05 -3.90
N GLY A 298 1.53 12.88 -3.68
CA GLY A 298 2.62 12.69 -2.73
C GLY A 298 3.90 13.42 -3.11
N ARG A 299 4.59 13.96 -2.08
CA ARG A 299 5.83 14.74 -2.21
C ARG A 299 6.97 14.21 -1.36
N ALA A 300 6.66 13.74 -0.16
CA ALA A 300 7.65 13.16 0.74
C ALA A 300 7.00 12.16 1.69
N ILE A 301 7.74 11.13 2.07
CA ILE A 301 7.34 10.19 3.11
C ILE A 301 8.53 9.84 4.01
N LYS A 302 8.28 9.84 5.31
CA LYS A 302 9.25 9.49 6.34
C LYS A 302 8.65 8.50 7.32
N VAL A 303 9.41 7.47 7.67
CA VAL A 303 9.05 6.50 8.73
C VAL A 303 10.12 6.55 9.80
N GLU A 304 9.71 6.81 11.04
CA GLU A 304 10.60 7.00 12.18
C GLU A 304 10.21 6.10 13.34
N LEU A 305 11.21 5.54 14.03
CA LEU A 305 11.07 4.83 15.28
C LEU A 305 11.39 5.78 16.44
N ASN A 306 10.54 5.81 17.45
CA ASN A 306 10.62 6.62 18.66
C ASN A 306 10.93 8.11 18.41
N PRO A 307 10.19 8.78 17.50
CA PRO A 307 10.45 10.18 17.12
C PRO A 307 10.37 11.11 18.33
N GLY A 308 11.20 12.16 18.35
CA GLY A 308 11.23 13.15 19.44
C GLY A 308 11.87 12.64 20.75
N THR A 309 12.42 11.43 20.77
CA THR A 309 13.13 10.86 21.93
C THR A 309 14.62 10.71 21.65
N ALA A 310 15.42 10.46 22.70
CA ALA A 310 16.84 10.12 22.56
C ALA A 310 17.09 8.79 21.82
N LYS A 311 16.06 7.97 21.60
CA LYS A 311 16.12 6.69 20.87
C LYS A 311 15.65 6.80 19.41
N ALA A 312 15.41 8.02 18.92
CA ALA A 312 14.88 8.24 17.58
C ALA A 312 15.79 7.62 16.51
N GLN A 313 15.19 6.86 15.59
CA GLN A 313 15.87 6.26 14.43
C GLN A 313 15.01 6.42 13.19
N THR A 314 15.64 6.66 12.05
CA THR A 314 14.96 6.72 10.75
C THR A 314 14.91 5.33 10.12
N LEU A 315 13.70 4.84 9.82
CA LEU A 315 13.48 3.58 9.10
C LEU A 315 13.41 3.80 7.59
N LEU A 316 12.83 4.94 7.17
CA LEU A 316 12.71 5.37 5.78
C LEU A 316 12.69 6.90 5.72
N ASP A 317 13.35 7.50 4.72
CA ASP A 317 13.27 8.93 4.43
C ASP A 317 13.35 9.15 2.91
N ILE A 318 12.22 9.47 2.30
CA ILE A 318 12.09 9.77 0.88
C ILE A 318 11.64 11.24 0.77
N PRO A 319 12.58 12.20 0.68
CA PRO A 319 12.25 13.63 0.66
C PRO A 319 11.73 14.11 -0.69
N GLN A 320 11.90 13.32 -1.75
CA GLN A 320 11.42 13.57 -3.11
C GLN A 320 10.71 12.31 -3.59
N TYR A 321 9.48 12.15 -3.12
CA TYR A 321 8.67 10.99 -3.44
C TYR A 321 8.37 10.93 -4.93
N ASN A 322 8.52 9.74 -5.50
CA ASN A 322 8.14 9.44 -6.87
C ASN A 322 7.09 8.32 -6.84
N PHE A 323 5.90 8.61 -7.36
CA PHE A 323 4.81 7.66 -7.47
C PHE A 323 5.18 6.40 -8.27
N ASP A 324 6.10 6.53 -9.23
CA ASP A 324 6.60 5.41 -10.04
C ASP A 324 7.82 4.70 -9.42
N ASP A 325 8.18 4.99 -8.17
CA ASP A 325 9.28 4.33 -7.45
C ASP A 325 8.90 4.06 -5.99
N GLN A 326 8.30 2.88 -5.77
CA GLN A 326 7.78 2.46 -4.47
C GLN A 326 8.33 1.10 -4.03
N ALA A 327 9.54 0.77 -4.50
CA ALA A 327 10.19 -0.50 -4.19
C ALA A 327 10.53 -0.62 -2.69
N LEU A 328 10.61 -1.86 -2.19
CA LEU A 328 11.20 -2.13 -0.88
C LEU A 328 12.67 -1.76 -0.86
N VAL A 329 13.05 -0.96 0.12
CA VAL A 329 14.42 -0.54 0.35
C VAL A 329 14.99 -1.32 1.54
N PRO A 330 16.09 -2.06 1.37
CA PRO A 330 16.82 -2.64 2.50
C PRO A 330 17.37 -1.54 3.41
N LEU A 331 17.22 -1.70 4.73
CA LEU A 331 17.88 -0.82 5.68
C LEU A 331 19.39 -1.05 5.63
N ALA A 332 20.17 0.03 5.76
CA ALA A 332 21.63 -0.07 5.82
C ALA A 332 22.13 -0.97 6.96
N LYS A 333 21.37 -0.99 8.08
CA LYS A 333 21.54 -1.92 9.20
C LYS A 333 20.16 -2.34 9.70
N PRO A 334 19.92 -3.62 10.01
CA PRO A 334 18.67 -4.03 10.64
C PRO A 334 18.47 -3.31 11.99
N ILE A 335 17.25 -2.89 12.28
CA ILE A 335 16.90 -2.12 13.48
C ILE A 335 16.04 -2.98 14.40
N GLN A 336 16.45 -3.11 15.66
CA GLN A 336 15.66 -3.78 16.68
C GLN A 336 14.50 -2.89 17.13
N VAL A 337 13.32 -3.49 17.25
CA VAL A 337 12.12 -2.86 17.80
C VAL A 337 11.61 -3.69 18.96
N ALA A 338 11.15 -3.03 20.01
CA ALA A 338 10.55 -3.65 21.17
C ALA A 338 9.06 -3.34 21.24
N LYS A 339 8.30 -4.23 21.90
CA LYS A 339 6.91 -3.94 22.24
C LYS A 339 6.81 -2.61 22.99
N GLY A 340 5.93 -1.72 22.52
CA GLY A 340 5.71 -0.39 23.09
C GLY A 340 6.62 0.72 22.53
N ASP A 341 7.60 0.39 21.67
CA ASP A 341 8.23 1.43 20.83
C ASP A 341 7.15 2.09 19.96
N THR A 342 7.34 3.37 19.62
CA THR A 342 6.42 4.12 18.76
C THR A 342 6.98 4.21 17.36
N VAL A 343 6.22 3.85 16.34
CA VAL A 343 6.56 4.13 14.94
C VAL A 343 5.65 5.22 14.38
N ARG A 344 6.25 6.22 13.73
CA ARG A 344 5.54 7.30 13.05
C ARG A 344 5.72 7.18 11.55
N VAL A 345 4.62 7.28 10.81
CA VAL A 345 4.67 7.67 9.40
C VAL A 345 4.30 9.15 9.29
N THR A 346 5.05 9.90 8.48
CA THR A 346 4.75 11.29 8.11
C THR A 346 4.78 11.40 6.60
N CYS A 347 3.73 11.96 6.02
CA CYS A 347 3.61 12.16 4.59
C CYS A 347 3.31 13.62 4.28
N THR A 348 3.89 14.12 3.19
CA THR A 348 3.60 15.45 2.65
C THR A 348 3.02 15.32 1.25
N HIS A 349 1.95 16.07 0.99
CA HIS A 349 1.23 16.09 -0.28
C HIS A 349 1.09 17.51 -0.82
N ASP A 350 0.70 17.63 -2.09
CA ASP A 350 0.46 18.89 -2.76
C ASP A 350 -0.79 18.83 -3.65
N ALA A 351 -1.90 19.39 -3.17
CA ALA A 351 -3.15 19.43 -3.93
C ALA A 351 -3.03 20.22 -5.25
N ALA A 352 -2.08 21.16 -5.38
CA ALA A 352 -1.91 21.95 -6.60
C ALA A 352 -1.39 21.12 -7.78
N LEU A 353 -0.80 19.93 -7.52
CA LEU A 353 -0.44 18.97 -8.56
C LEU A 353 -1.64 18.52 -9.38
N ARG A 354 -2.85 18.52 -8.80
CA ARG A 354 -4.06 18.06 -9.49
C ARG A 354 -4.29 18.78 -10.82
N LYS A 355 -3.97 20.07 -10.89
CA LYS A 355 -4.07 20.88 -12.14
C LYS A 355 -2.94 20.64 -13.14
N GLN A 356 -1.84 20.04 -12.70
CA GLN A 356 -0.63 19.85 -13.51
C GLN A 356 -0.55 18.43 -14.09
N LEU A 357 -1.09 17.46 -13.37
CA LEU A 357 -1.02 16.06 -13.74
C LEU A 357 -2.07 15.71 -14.81
N PRO A 358 -1.68 15.21 -15.99
CA PRO A 358 -2.62 14.83 -17.05
C PRO A 358 -3.73 13.87 -16.59
N GLN A 359 -3.40 12.98 -15.65
CA GLN A 359 -4.28 11.99 -15.04
C GLN A 359 -5.40 12.67 -14.23
N LEU A 360 -5.12 13.81 -13.59
CA LEU A 360 -6.03 14.44 -12.64
C LEU A 360 -6.63 15.77 -13.12
N GLN A 361 -5.99 16.47 -14.05
CA GLN A 361 -6.36 17.85 -14.45
C GLN A 361 -7.76 17.98 -15.05
N LYS A 362 -8.33 16.87 -15.54
CA LYS A 362 -9.70 16.83 -16.09
C LYS A 362 -10.75 16.46 -15.04
N LEU A 363 -10.33 15.98 -13.86
CA LEU A 363 -11.23 15.60 -12.79
C LEU A 363 -11.64 16.85 -11.98
N PRO A 364 -12.86 16.87 -11.40
CA PRO A 364 -13.26 17.96 -10.52
C PRO A 364 -12.27 18.13 -9.36
N PRO A 365 -12.06 19.36 -8.86
CA PRO A 365 -11.31 19.59 -7.64
C PRO A 365 -12.02 18.91 -6.47
N ARG A 366 -11.24 18.41 -5.51
CA ARG A 366 -11.78 17.71 -4.34
C ARG A 366 -10.91 17.87 -3.11
N TYR A 367 -11.57 17.82 -1.95
CA TYR A 367 -10.96 17.46 -0.71
C TYR A 367 -10.53 16.00 -0.82
N VAL A 368 -9.29 15.70 -0.46
CA VAL A 368 -8.74 14.36 -0.55
C VAL A 368 -8.68 13.75 0.84
N VAL A 369 -9.21 12.54 0.97
CA VAL A 369 -9.18 11.70 2.17
C VAL A 369 -8.49 10.39 1.85
N TRP A 370 -8.31 9.52 2.86
CA TRP A 370 -7.80 8.18 2.63
C TRP A 370 -8.71 7.46 1.61
N GLY A 371 -8.13 6.94 0.54
CA GLY A 371 -8.90 6.24 -0.47
C GLY A 371 -8.02 5.44 -1.41
N GLU A 372 -8.63 4.45 -2.04
CA GLU A 372 -7.96 3.51 -2.96
C GLU A 372 -7.78 4.10 -4.36
N GLY A 373 -8.59 5.09 -4.76
CA GLY A 373 -8.47 5.65 -6.11
C GLY A 373 -7.17 6.39 -6.31
N THR A 374 -6.61 6.34 -7.52
CA THR A 374 -5.43 7.13 -7.91
C THR A 374 -5.68 8.65 -7.78
N SER A 375 -6.94 9.07 -7.79
CA SER A 375 -7.35 10.47 -7.58
C SER A 375 -7.64 10.85 -6.11
N ASP A 376 -7.52 9.88 -5.21
CA ASP A 376 -7.50 10.01 -3.74
C ASP A 376 -6.05 9.85 -3.24
N GLU A 377 -5.82 9.70 -1.94
CA GLU A 377 -4.46 9.56 -1.39
C GLU A 377 -4.34 8.52 -0.29
N MET A 378 -3.09 8.10 -0.06
CA MET A 378 -2.68 7.28 1.08
C MET A 378 -1.44 7.85 1.75
N CYS A 379 -1.23 7.46 3.00
CA CYS A 379 0.02 7.65 3.72
C CYS A 379 0.38 6.35 4.43
N LEU A 380 1.16 5.50 3.76
CA LEU A 380 1.45 4.15 4.20
C LEU A 380 2.96 3.88 4.22
N GLY A 381 3.50 3.60 5.40
CA GLY A 381 4.81 2.99 5.58
C GLY A 381 4.68 1.47 5.65
N ILE A 382 5.54 0.75 4.93
CA ILE A 382 5.58 -0.71 4.90
C ILE A 382 6.90 -1.15 5.52
N LEU A 383 6.88 -2.08 6.47
CA LEU A 383 8.05 -2.61 7.14
C LEU A 383 8.11 -4.13 6.93
N VAL A 384 9.26 -4.66 6.52
CA VAL A 384 9.52 -6.10 6.52
C VAL A 384 10.41 -6.43 7.70
N MET A 385 9.91 -7.29 8.59
CA MET A 385 10.57 -7.60 9.86
C MET A 385 10.59 -9.09 10.16
N ALA A 386 11.58 -9.53 10.93
CA ALA A 386 11.54 -10.84 11.59
C ALA A 386 11.05 -10.64 13.03
N PRO A 387 10.01 -11.37 13.48
CA PRO A 387 9.57 -11.33 14.88
C PRO A 387 10.66 -11.87 15.82
N ALA A 388 10.62 -11.44 17.08
CA ALA A 388 11.61 -11.76 18.13
C ALA A 388 11.69 -13.25 18.50
#